data_AF-A0A6G7ZDF6-F1
#
_entry.id   AF-A0A6G7ZDF6-F1
#
_cell.length_a   1.000
_cell.length_b   1.000
_cell.length_c   1.000
_cell.angle_alpha   90.00
_cell.angle_beta   90.00
_cell.angle_gamma   90.00
#
_symmetry.space_group_name_H-M   'P 1'
#
loop_
_entity.id
_entity.type
_entity.pdbx_description
1 polymer ?
#
loop_
_entity_poly.entity_id
_entity_poly.type
_entity_poly.pdbx_seq_one_letter_code
_entity_poly.pdbx_strand_id
1 'polypeptide(L)'
;MKLYFKIVAMHVKSQLQHRTAFLALSLGQALLTFSGIFAVIILASNVTTVEGFSTPEILLAGAVVTLSFAIAECVFRGFDTFPRLLSNGQFDRILVRPQNVLLQVLGSTMELSRFGRIVVASIILVVVSQTVVLYHIWLLVIMVVSGIVLFGSLFIIYGSCSFFTTDSLEVFNILTDGGREFGQMPYGLYGKNILKVLTFILPLACFQYYPLLVVLGRDVPTYFQWTPLACFLFVIPALVMWRWGRNHYRSTGS
;
A
#
# COMPACT_ATOMS: atom_id res chain seq x y z
N MET A 1 15.22 9.86 -14.28
CA MET A 1 15.56 8.85 -13.25
C MET A 1 16.62 9.32 -12.26
N LYS A 2 17.83 9.73 -12.67
CA LYS A 2 18.91 10.16 -11.74
C LYS A 2 18.48 11.26 -10.75
N LEU A 3 17.61 12.18 -11.15
CA LEU A 3 17.13 13.24 -10.27
C LEU A 3 16.13 12.77 -9.21
N TYR A 4 15.22 11.86 -9.55
CA TYR A 4 14.27 11.30 -8.57
C TYR A 4 15.01 10.65 -7.41
N PHE A 5 16.02 9.82 -7.70
CA PHE A 5 16.88 9.24 -6.67
C PHE A 5 17.66 10.27 -5.86
N LYS A 6 18.07 11.40 -6.47
CA LYS A 6 18.67 12.51 -5.71
C LYS A 6 17.66 13.18 -4.76
N ILE A 7 16.41 13.38 -5.20
CA ILE A 7 15.33 13.94 -4.36
C ILE A 7 15.02 12.99 -3.19
N VAL A 8 14.88 11.70 -3.47
CA VAL A 8 14.73 10.65 -2.45
C VAL A 8 15.89 10.69 -1.46
N ALA A 9 17.14 10.74 -1.94
CA ALA A 9 18.31 10.82 -1.08
C ALA A 9 18.34 12.11 -0.23
N MET A 10 17.85 13.24 -0.73
CA MET A 10 17.72 14.48 0.05
C MET A 10 16.68 14.34 1.15
N HIS A 11 15.51 13.77 0.88
CA HIS A 11 14.49 13.50 1.91
C HIS A 11 15.02 12.57 3.00
N VAL A 12 15.71 11.50 2.61
CA VAL A 12 16.38 10.58 3.54
C VAL A 12 17.39 11.34 4.42
N LYS A 13 18.27 12.15 3.82
CA LYS A 13 19.26 12.93 4.57
C LYS A 13 18.62 13.94 5.53
N SER A 14 17.57 14.63 5.09
CA SER A 14 16.85 15.62 5.91
C SER A 14 16.19 14.98 7.13
N GLN A 15 15.54 13.82 6.97
CA GLN A 15 14.93 13.12 8.10
C GLN A 15 15.98 12.52 9.03
N LEU A 16 17.09 12.01 8.50
CA LEU A 16 18.21 11.51 9.29
C LEU A 16 19.05 12.61 9.96
N GLN A 17 18.81 13.89 9.64
CA GLN A 17 19.41 15.01 10.39
C GLN A 17 18.77 15.12 11.78
N HIS A 18 17.46 14.88 11.88
CA HIS A 18 16.72 14.83 13.14
C HIS A 18 16.52 13.38 13.61
N ARG A 19 17.64 12.69 13.90
CA ARG A 19 17.66 11.25 14.23
C ARG A 19 16.74 10.86 15.37
N THR A 20 16.65 11.67 16.42
CA THR A 20 15.81 11.40 17.59
C THR A 20 14.33 11.40 17.23
N ALA A 21 13.87 12.41 16.50
CA ALA A 21 12.49 12.48 16.01
C ALA A 21 12.18 11.33 15.05
N PHE A 22 13.09 11.03 14.13
CA PHE A 22 12.96 9.90 13.20
C PHE A 22 12.82 8.56 13.94
N LEU A 23 13.69 8.29 14.93
CA LEU A 23 13.66 7.07 15.72
C LEU A 23 12.39 7.00 16.57
N ALA A 24 12.00 8.08 17.23
CA ALA A 24 10.79 8.11 18.05
C ALA A 24 9.53 7.84 17.21
N LEU A 25 9.40 8.48 16.04
CA LEU A 25 8.29 8.23 15.12
C LEU A 25 8.32 6.80 14.58
N SER A 26 9.49 6.30 14.17
CA SER A 26 9.64 4.94 13.66
C SER A 26 9.28 3.91 14.72
N LEU A 27 9.74 4.09 15.96
CA LEU A 27 9.39 3.22 17.09
C LEU A 27 7.89 3.28 17.41
N GLY A 28 7.27 4.46 17.39
CA GLY A 28 5.83 4.61 17.55
C GLY A 28 5.05 3.84 16.48
N GLN A 29 5.46 3.93 15.21
CA GLN A 29 4.85 3.17 14.11
C GLN A 29 5.07 1.66 14.25
N ALA A 30 6.26 1.24 14.68
CA ALA A 30 6.56 -0.16 14.96
C ALA A 30 5.65 -0.70 16.07
N LEU A 31 5.50 0.02 17.18
CA LEU A 31 4.65 -0.38 18.31
C LEU A 31 3.18 -0.45 17.92
N LEU A 32 2.65 0.52 17.16
CA LEU A 32 1.27 0.50 16.67
C LEU A 32 1.00 -0.68 15.72
N THR A 33 1.96 -0.98 14.85
CA THR A 33 1.86 -2.13 13.93
C THR A 33 1.92 -3.43 14.72
N PHE A 34 2.86 -3.51 15.67
CA PHE A 34 3.01 -4.66 16.55
C PHE A 34 1.75 -4.90 17.39
N SER A 35 1.13 -3.85 17.96
CA SER A 35 -0.09 -3.99 18.75
C SER A 35 -1.26 -4.51 17.93
N GLY A 36 -1.43 -4.05 16.69
CA GLY A 36 -2.46 -4.56 15.79
C GLY A 36 -2.28 -6.05 15.49
N ILE A 37 -1.05 -6.45 15.18
CA ILE A 37 -0.74 -7.86 14.90
C ILE A 37 -0.83 -8.73 16.17
N PHE A 38 -0.40 -8.20 17.31
CA PHE A 38 -0.52 -8.87 18.60
C PHE A 38 -1.99 -9.11 18.98
N ALA A 39 -2.88 -8.16 18.68
CA ALA A 39 -4.32 -8.35 18.85
C ALA A 39 -4.83 -9.52 17.99
N VAL A 40 -4.41 -9.64 16.73
CA VAL A 40 -4.75 -10.79 15.87
C VAL A 40 -4.23 -12.10 16.46
N ILE A 41 -3.01 -12.12 17.01
CA ILE A 41 -2.44 -13.31 17.67
C ILE A 41 -3.29 -13.74 18.86
N ILE A 42 -3.72 -12.79 19.72
CA ILE A 42 -4.57 -13.09 20.88
C ILE A 42 -5.94 -13.62 20.44
N LEU A 43 -6.55 -12.99 19.43
CA LEU A 43 -7.84 -13.48 18.92
C LEU A 43 -7.70 -14.89 18.35
N ALA A 44 -6.62 -15.15 17.63
CA ALA A 44 -6.33 -16.45 17.04
C ALA A 44 -5.80 -17.48 18.06
N SER A 45 -5.28 -17.10 19.23
CA SER A 45 -4.86 -18.08 20.24
C SER A 45 -6.03 -18.79 20.92
N ASN A 46 -7.23 -18.21 20.85
CA ASN A 46 -8.45 -18.78 21.40
C ASN A 46 -9.17 -19.73 20.42
N VAL A 47 -8.71 -19.83 19.17
CA VAL A 47 -9.34 -20.63 18.11
C VAL A 47 -8.26 -21.37 17.31
N THR A 48 -8.36 -22.69 17.18
CA THR A 48 -7.35 -23.48 16.45
C THR A 48 -7.27 -23.15 14.95
N THR A 49 -8.40 -22.82 14.32
CA THR A 49 -8.47 -22.34 12.93
C THR A 49 -9.64 -21.38 12.74
N VAL A 50 -9.45 -20.31 11.97
CA VAL A 50 -10.53 -19.39 11.57
C VAL A 50 -10.89 -19.69 10.11
N GLU A 51 -12.09 -20.24 9.90
CA GLU A 51 -12.56 -20.81 8.61
C GLU A 51 -11.49 -21.63 7.83
N GLY A 52 -10.73 -22.46 8.56
CA GLY A 52 -9.71 -23.32 7.96
C GLY A 52 -8.33 -22.70 7.74
N PHE A 53 -8.13 -21.43 8.11
CA PHE A 53 -6.80 -20.80 8.19
C PHE A 53 -6.22 -20.92 9.60
N SER A 54 -4.95 -21.34 9.67
CA SER A 54 -4.19 -21.34 10.93
C SER A 54 -3.65 -19.94 11.26
N THR A 55 -3.28 -19.70 12.52
CA THR A 55 -2.72 -18.40 12.95
C THR A 55 -1.52 -17.93 12.11
N PRO A 56 -0.54 -18.80 11.78
CA PRO A 56 0.55 -18.42 10.87
C PRO A 56 0.04 -17.99 9.48
N GLU A 57 -0.97 -18.66 8.92
CA GLU A 57 -1.53 -18.32 7.60
C GLU A 57 -2.19 -16.93 7.60
N ILE A 58 -2.87 -16.59 8.69
CA ILE A 58 -3.49 -15.27 8.88
C ILE A 58 -2.40 -14.19 9.01
N LEU A 59 -1.36 -14.46 9.80
CA LEU A 59 -0.23 -13.54 9.95
C LEU A 59 0.53 -13.34 8.65
N LEU A 60 0.69 -14.38 7.83
CA LEU A 60 1.31 -14.30 6.51
C LEU A 60 0.51 -13.34 5.61
N ALA A 61 -0.81 -13.50 5.56
CA ALA A 61 -1.71 -12.64 4.80
C ALA A 61 -1.62 -11.17 5.25
N GLY A 62 -1.73 -10.94 6.56
CA GLY A 62 -1.63 -9.62 7.15
C GLY A 62 -0.26 -8.95 6.96
N ALA A 63 0.83 -9.72 7.04
CA ALA A 63 2.18 -9.22 6.83
C ALA A 63 2.40 -8.76 5.39
N VAL A 64 1.93 -9.53 4.40
CA VAL A 64 2.00 -9.14 2.97
C VAL A 64 1.28 -7.82 2.73
N VAL A 65 0.04 -7.67 3.20
CA VAL A 65 -0.74 -6.43 3.01
C VAL A 65 -0.09 -5.26 3.75
N THR A 66 0.31 -5.47 5.00
CA THR A 66 0.92 -4.43 5.84
C THR A 66 2.22 -3.93 5.24
N LEU A 67 3.07 -4.84 4.75
CA LEU A 67 4.33 -4.49 4.11
C LEU A 67 4.10 -3.75 2.80
N SER A 68 3.19 -4.26 1.96
CA SER A 68 2.85 -3.64 0.67
C SER A 68 2.33 -2.21 0.85
N PHE A 69 1.39 -2.04 1.78
CA PHE A 69 0.82 -0.73 2.10
C PHE A 69 1.87 0.21 2.67
N ALA A 70 2.70 -0.24 3.62
CA ALA A 70 3.69 0.62 4.26
C ALA A 70 4.74 1.13 3.25
N ILE A 71 5.19 0.27 2.33
CA ILE A 71 6.10 0.67 1.25
C ILE A 71 5.39 1.64 0.28
N ALA A 72 4.15 1.36 -0.10
CA ALA A 72 3.37 2.25 -0.96
C ALA A 72 3.17 3.63 -0.30
N GLU A 73 2.80 3.68 0.98
CA GLU A 73 2.61 4.91 1.74
C GLU A 73 3.92 5.73 1.79
N CYS A 74 5.07 5.10 2.02
CA CYS A 74 6.36 5.79 2.00
C CYS A 74 6.67 6.45 0.65
N VAL A 75 6.42 5.75 -0.45
CA VAL A 75 6.81 6.17 -1.81
C VAL A 75 5.79 7.10 -2.45
N PHE A 76 4.50 6.89 -2.20
CA PHE A 76 3.39 7.61 -2.84
C PHE A 76 2.76 8.69 -1.93
N ARG A 77 3.37 9.00 -0.77
CA ARG A 77 2.90 10.04 0.18
C ARG A 77 2.65 11.40 -0.47
N GLY A 78 3.41 11.73 -1.51
CA GLY A 78 3.20 12.93 -2.32
C GLY A 78 1.78 13.09 -2.86
N PHE A 79 1.11 11.97 -3.17
CA PHE A 79 -0.28 11.97 -3.62
C PHE A 79 -1.28 12.03 -2.46
N ASP A 80 -0.97 11.41 -1.33
CA ASP A 80 -1.81 11.51 -0.12
C ASP A 80 -1.87 12.95 0.43
N THR A 81 -0.74 13.66 0.34
CA THR A 81 -0.63 15.07 0.76
C THR A 81 -0.95 16.06 -0.35
N PHE A 82 -1.33 15.57 -1.53
CA PHE A 82 -1.60 16.38 -2.72
C PHE A 82 -2.74 17.40 -2.58
N PRO A 83 -3.87 17.11 -1.89
CA PRO A 83 -4.90 18.12 -1.66
C PRO A 83 -4.35 19.40 -1.03
N ARG A 84 -3.42 19.27 -0.08
CA ARG A 84 -2.74 20.40 0.57
C ARG A 84 -1.77 21.13 -0.37
N LEU A 85 -1.15 20.40 -1.29
CA LEU A 85 -0.26 20.95 -2.30
C LEU A 85 -1.04 21.80 -3.33
N LEU A 86 -2.27 21.38 -3.65
CA LEU A 86 -3.24 22.14 -4.43
C LEU A 86 -3.72 23.39 -3.68
N SER A 87 -4.22 23.23 -2.45
CA SER A 87 -4.83 24.33 -1.69
C SER A 87 -3.86 25.48 -1.41
N ASN A 88 -2.56 25.17 -1.28
CA ASN A 88 -1.53 26.15 -1.00
C ASN A 88 -0.90 26.77 -2.27
N GLY A 89 -1.44 26.49 -3.47
CA GLY A 89 -0.91 26.99 -4.75
C GLY A 89 0.49 26.48 -5.11
N GLN A 90 1.01 25.48 -4.39
CA GLN A 90 2.34 24.94 -4.61
C GLN A 90 2.41 24.09 -5.88
N PHE A 91 1.25 23.60 -6.37
CA PHE A 91 1.17 22.86 -7.61
C PHE A 91 1.57 23.68 -8.84
N ASP A 92 1.29 24.98 -8.87
CA ASP A 92 1.70 25.87 -9.97
C ASP A 92 3.22 25.89 -10.15
N ARG A 93 3.97 25.83 -9.03
CA ARG A 93 5.43 25.73 -9.04
C ARG A 93 5.94 24.41 -9.63
N ILE A 94 5.16 23.34 -9.50
CA ILE A 94 5.48 22.04 -10.09
C ILE A 94 5.25 22.08 -11.60
N LEU A 95 4.19 22.74 -12.06
CA LEU A 95 3.82 22.83 -13.48
C LEU A 95 4.85 23.60 -14.32
N VAL A 96 5.48 24.63 -13.76
CA VAL A 96 6.50 25.43 -14.48
C VAL A 96 7.87 24.75 -14.58
N ARG A 97 8.12 23.69 -13.81
CA ARG A 97 9.40 22.96 -13.86
C ARG A 97 9.41 22.01 -15.06
N PRO A 98 10.50 21.96 -15.85
CA PRO A 98 10.58 21.16 -17.08
C PRO A 98 10.80 19.67 -16.81
N GLN A 99 9.96 19.07 -15.98
CA GLN A 99 10.04 17.67 -15.57
C GLN A 99 8.67 17.03 -15.46
N ASN A 100 8.66 15.69 -15.49
CA ASN A 100 7.43 14.94 -15.35
C ASN A 100 6.74 15.26 -14.01
N VAL A 101 5.59 15.94 -14.09
CA VAL A 101 4.77 16.36 -12.94
C VAL A 101 4.48 15.20 -11.98
N LEU A 102 4.22 13.99 -12.51
CA LEU A 102 3.94 12.82 -11.68
C LEU A 102 5.14 12.47 -10.78
N LEU A 103 6.35 12.50 -11.33
CA LEU A 103 7.58 12.23 -10.56
C LEU A 103 7.89 13.36 -9.57
N GLN A 104 7.54 14.60 -9.92
CA GLN A 104 7.72 15.74 -9.02
C GLN A 104 6.77 15.67 -7.83
N VAL A 105 5.53 15.24 -8.04
CA VAL A 105 4.55 15.02 -6.95
C VAL A 105 4.98 13.84 -6.09
N LEU A 106 5.39 12.70 -6.68
CA LEU A 106 5.98 11.58 -5.93
C LEU A 106 7.18 12.01 -5.08
N GLY A 107 8.05 12.87 -5.64
CA GLY A 107 9.23 13.36 -4.95
C GLY A 107 8.97 14.55 -4.01
N SER A 108 7.74 15.07 -3.93
CA SER A 108 7.43 16.27 -3.15
C SER A 108 7.49 15.99 -1.65
N THR A 109 6.96 14.85 -1.24
CA THR A 109 7.00 14.34 0.13
C THR A 109 7.31 12.86 0.12
N MET A 110 8.18 12.44 1.03
CA MET A 110 8.49 11.03 1.26
C MET A 110 8.61 10.87 2.77
N GLU A 111 7.88 9.94 3.37
CA GLU A 111 7.83 9.81 4.82
C GLU A 111 8.52 8.51 5.25
N LEU A 112 9.75 8.60 5.75
CA LEU A 112 10.45 7.43 6.30
C LEU A 112 10.03 7.14 7.75
N SER A 113 9.20 7.99 8.38
CA SER A 113 8.63 7.75 9.71
C SER A 113 7.93 6.38 9.80
N ARG A 114 7.39 5.87 8.69
CA ARG A 114 6.74 4.56 8.59
C ARG A 114 7.72 3.39 8.46
N PHE A 115 9.02 3.64 8.46
CA PHE A 115 10.05 2.60 8.35
C PHE A 115 9.92 1.54 9.45
N GLY A 116 9.54 1.93 10.67
CA GLY A 116 9.31 0.97 11.76
C GLY A 116 8.22 -0.06 11.44
N ARG A 117 7.16 0.35 10.72
CA ARG A 117 6.11 -0.56 10.25
C ARG A 117 6.62 -1.54 9.20
N ILE A 118 7.45 -1.07 8.26
CA ILE A 118 8.10 -1.92 7.25
C ILE A 118 8.96 -2.98 7.93
N VAL A 119 9.77 -2.58 8.93
CA VAL A 119 10.63 -3.50 9.69
C VAL A 119 9.81 -4.57 10.38
N VAL A 120 8.77 -4.19 11.15
CA VAL A 120 7.92 -5.15 11.87
C VAL A 120 7.22 -6.11 10.91
N ALA A 121 6.60 -5.60 9.84
CA ALA A 121 5.92 -6.45 8.85
C ALA A 121 6.90 -7.39 8.14
N SER A 122 8.12 -6.94 7.83
CA SER A 122 9.16 -7.77 7.21
C SER A 122 9.65 -8.87 8.15
N ILE A 123 9.86 -8.57 9.43
CA ILE A 123 10.25 -9.57 10.43
C ILE A 123 9.18 -10.65 10.52
N ILE A 124 7.91 -10.26 10.62
CA ILE A 124 6.79 -11.21 10.71
C ILE A 124 6.69 -12.05 9.44
N LEU A 125 6.83 -11.42 8.26
CA LEU A 125 6.83 -12.14 7.00
C LEU A 125 7.96 -13.19 6.94
N VAL A 126 9.18 -12.86 7.38
CA VAL A 126 10.32 -13.79 7.40
C VAL A 126 10.10 -14.92 8.42
N VAL A 127 9.63 -14.61 9.62
CA VAL A 127 9.37 -15.62 10.67
C VAL A 127 8.29 -16.59 10.24
N VAL A 128 7.18 -16.07 9.69
CA VAL A 128 6.02 -16.88 9.31
C VAL A 128 6.25 -17.63 7.99
N SER A 129 7.03 -17.08 7.06
CA SER A 129 7.34 -17.76 5.79
C SER A 129 8.24 -18.98 5.94
N GLN A 130 8.79 -19.27 7.13
CA GLN A 130 9.50 -20.53 7.38
C GLN A 130 8.60 -21.77 7.24
N THR A 131 7.29 -21.60 7.38
CA THR A 131 6.30 -22.67 7.15
C THR A 131 5.96 -22.85 5.67
N VAL A 132 6.39 -21.93 4.81
CA VAL A 132 6.14 -21.94 3.37
C VAL A 132 7.21 -22.77 2.66
N VAL A 133 6.80 -23.60 1.70
CA VAL A 133 7.74 -24.33 0.84
C VAL A 133 8.64 -23.35 0.11
N LEU A 134 9.97 -23.54 0.17
CA LEU A 134 10.99 -22.64 -0.42
C LEU A 134 10.68 -22.19 -1.86
N TYR A 135 10.02 -23.07 -2.64
CA TYR A 135 9.60 -22.79 -4.02
C TYR A 135 8.64 -21.60 -4.15
N HIS A 136 7.85 -21.25 -3.13
CA HIS A 136 6.83 -20.19 -3.22
C HIS A 136 7.34 -18.80 -2.79
N ILE A 137 8.63 -18.65 -2.46
CA ILE A 137 9.20 -17.37 -2.02
C ILE A 137 9.08 -16.31 -3.14
N TRP A 138 9.28 -16.68 -4.41
CA TRP A 138 9.11 -15.74 -5.53
C TRP A 138 7.68 -15.21 -5.61
N LEU A 139 6.68 -16.05 -5.30
CA LEU A 139 5.27 -15.68 -5.32
C LEU A 139 4.96 -14.67 -4.20
N LEU A 140 5.52 -14.88 -2.99
CA LEU A 140 5.42 -13.89 -1.91
C LEU A 140 5.99 -12.52 -2.30
N VAL A 141 7.14 -12.49 -2.99
CA VAL A 141 7.71 -11.23 -3.50
C VAL A 141 6.78 -10.58 -4.51
N ILE A 142 6.21 -11.34 -5.44
CA ILE A 142 5.25 -10.82 -6.42
C ILE A 142 3.97 -10.32 -5.75
N MET A 143 3.47 -10.99 -4.71
CA MET A 143 2.33 -10.53 -3.92
C MET A 143 2.63 -9.16 -3.32
N VAL A 144 3.79 -8.99 -2.68
CA VAL A 144 4.20 -7.70 -2.09
C VAL A 144 4.32 -6.61 -3.16
N VAL A 145 5.01 -6.88 -4.26
CA VAL A 145 5.19 -5.90 -5.36
C VAL A 145 3.84 -5.50 -5.96
N SER A 146 2.95 -6.46 -6.19
CA SER A 146 1.62 -6.21 -6.75
C SER A 146 0.76 -5.38 -5.80
N GLY A 147 0.84 -5.65 -4.49
CA GLY A 147 0.21 -4.84 -3.46
C GLY A 147 0.74 -3.40 -3.43
N ILE A 148 2.07 -3.20 -3.54
CA ILE A 148 2.68 -1.87 -3.62
C ILE A 148 2.13 -1.09 -4.82
N VAL A 149 2.08 -1.72 -5.99
CA VAL A 149 1.58 -1.12 -7.23
C VAL A 149 0.10 -0.76 -7.11
N LEU A 150 -0.70 -1.63 -6.49
CA LEU A 150 -2.12 -1.41 -6.30
C LEU A 150 -2.41 -0.24 -5.35
N PHE A 151 -1.81 -0.24 -4.16
CA PHE A 151 -1.96 0.86 -3.20
C PHE A 151 -1.39 2.18 -3.75
N GLY A 152 -0.25 2.13 -4.45
CA GLY A 152 0.30 3.30 -5.14
C GLY A 152 -0.66 3.87 -6.19
N SER A 153 -1.33 2.99 -6.94
CA SER A 153 -2.36 3.39 -7.91
C SER A 153 -3.57 4.03 -7.22
N LEU A 154 -4.01 3.49 -6.08
CA LEU A 154 -5.07 4.08 -5.27
C LEU A 154 -4.69 5.48 -4.75
N PHE A 155 -3.46 5.67 -4.27
CA PHE A 155 -2.97 7.00 -3.87
C PHE A 155 -2.96 7.99 -5.04
N ILE A 156 -2.53 7.57 -6.24
CA ILE A 156 -2.58 8.43 -7.44
C ILE A 156 -4.02 8.82 -7.77
N ILE A 157 -4.96 7.86 -7.75
CA ILE A 157 -6.39 8.13 -7.97
C ILE A 157 -6.89 9.14 -6.95
N TYR A 158 -6.62 8.90 -5.67
CA TYR A 158 -6.98 9.79 -4.57
C TYR A 158 -6.50 11.23 -4.80
N GLY A 159 -5.21 11.43 -5.06
CA GLY A 159 -4.68 12.76 -5.36
C GLY A 159 -5.26 13.35 -6.65
N SER A 160 -5.59 12.52 -7.65
CA SER A 160 -6.21 12.99 -8.89
C SER A 160 -7.64 13.49 -8.66
N CYS A 161 -8.39 12.90 -7.73
CA CYS A 161 -9.73 13.37 -7.35
C CYS A 161 -9.70 14.79 -6.80
N SER A 162 -8.61 15.18 -6.13
CA SER A 162 -8.45 16.51 -5.55
C SER A 162 -8.44 17.64 -6.58
N PHE A 163 -8.27 17.34 -7.87
CA PHE A 163 -8.44 18.32 -8.95
C PHE A 163 -9.90 18.73 -9.17
N PHE A 164 -10.85 17.87 -8.81
CA PHE A 164 -12.27 18.07 -9.09
C PHE A 164 -13.08 18.42 -7.84
N THR A 165 -12.68 17.93 -6.67
CA THR A 165 -13.41 18.15 -5.42
C THR A 165 -12.46 18.11 -4.23
N THR A 166 -12.66 19.03 -3.28
CA THR A 166 -11.94 19.09 -1.99
C THR A 166 -12.60 18.23 -0.91
N ASP A 167 -13.92 18.01 -0.97
CA ASP A 167 -14.72 17.43 0.14
C ASP A 167 -14.92 15.91 0.07
N SER A 168 -14.57 15.24 -1.03
CA SER A 168 -14.86 13.81 -1.28
C SER A 168 -13.69 12.86 -1.03
N LEU A 169 -12.74 13.25 -0.17
CA LEU A 169 -11.52 12.49 0.10
C LEU A 169 -11.74 11.31 1.06
N GLU A 170 -12.80 11.35 1.88
CA GLU A 170 -13.08 10.31 2.89
C GLU A 170 -13.40 8.94 2.29
N VAL A 171 -14.11 8.89 1.16
CA VAL A 171 -14.44 7.62 0.50
C VAL A 171 -13.17 6.87 0.08
N PHE A 172 -12.13 7.60 -0.35
CA PHE A 172 -10.87 6.99 -0.75
C PHE A 172 -10.02 6.54 0.44
N ASN A 173 -10.07 7.26 1.56
CA ASN A 173 -9.47 6.79 2.81
C ASN A 173 -10.10 5.47 3.26
N ILE A 174 -11.41 5.30 3.09
CA ILE A 174 -12.07 4.01 3.35
C ILE A 174 -11.54 2.92 2.41
N LEU A 175 -11.25 3.23 1.14
CA LEU A 175 -10.72 2.24 0.20
C LEU A 175 -9.26 1.85 0.53
N THR A 176 -8.42 2.81 0.92
CA THR A 176 -7.00 2.58 1.24
C THR A 176 -6.83 1.97 2.63
N ASP A 177 -7.31 2.64 3.68
CA ASP A 177 -7.22 2.18 5.06
C ASP A 177 -8.13 0.99 5.31
N GLY A 178 -9.35 0.97 4.75
CA GLY A 178 -10.19 -0.23 4.81
C GLY A 178 -9.54 -1.41 4.10
N GLY A 179 -8.99 -1.22 2.90
CA GLY A 179 -8.24 -2.28 2.21
C GLY A 179 -7.10 -2.84 3.04
N ARG A 180 -6.37 -1.98 3.77
CA ARG A 180 -5.33 -2.38 4.73
C ARG A 180 -5.91 -3.17 5.91
N GLU A 181 -6.96 -2.66 6.56
CA GLU A 181 -7.54 -3.28 7.76
C GLU A 181 -8.20 -4.62 7.45
N PHE A 182 -8.99 -4.71 6.36
CA PHE A 182 -9.53 -5.98 5.87
C PHE A 182 -8.42 -6.95 5.44
N GLY A 183 -7.28 -6.43 4.98
CA GLY A 183 -6.15 -7.26 4.57
C GLY A 183 -5.34 -7.87 5.70
N GLN A 184 -5.65 -7.55 6.97
CA GLN A 184 -5.03 -8.21 8.14
C GLN A 184 -5.37 -9.70 8.22
N MET A 185 -6.47 -10.12 7.58
CA MET A 185 -6.88 -11.51 7.46
C MET A 185 -7.06 -11.89 5.98
N PRO A 186 -7.01 -13.20 5.63
CA PRO A 186 -7.33 -13.66 4.28
C PRO A 186 -8.70 -13.15 3.80
N TYR A 187 -8.77 -12.49 2.64
CA TYR A 187 -10.01 -11.83 2.21
C TYR A 187 -11.20 -12.78 2.00
N GLY A 188 -10.96 -14.08 1.87
CA GLY A 188 -12.03 -15.09 1.79
C GLY A 188 -12.90 -15.17 3.04
N LEU A 189 -12.38 -14.77 4.21
CA LEU A 189 -13.08 -14.79 5.49
C LEU A 189 -14.27 -13.82 5.56
N TYR A 190 -14.28 -12.80 4.70
CA TYR A 190 -15.36 -11.82 4.65
C TYR A 190 -16.55 -12.27 3.79
N GLY A 191 -16.52 -13.51 3.29
CA GLY A 191 -17.58 -14.10 2.50
C GLY A 191 -17.53 -13.75 1.00
N LYS A 192 -18.30 -14.51 0.22
CA LYS A 192 -18.21 -14.54 -1.26
C LYS A 192 -18.51 -13.19 -1.92
N ASN A 193 -19.43 -12.41 -1.38
CA ASN A 193 -19.83 -11.13 -1.98
C ASN A 193 -18.75 -10.08 -1.82
N ILE A 194 -18.17 -9.96 -0.61
CA ILE A 194 -17.06 -9.06 -0.34
C ILE A 194 -15.83 -9.48 -1.16
N LEU A 195 -15.54 -10.79 -1.21
CA LEU A 195 -14.44 -11.30 -2.02
C LEU A 195 -14.56 -10.93 -3.50
N LYS A 196 -15.76 -10.97 -4.09
CA LYS A 196 -15.99 -10.54 -5.49
C LYS A 196 -15.69 -9.07 -5.69
N VAL A 197 -16.16 -8.19 -4.78
CA VAL A 197 -15.86 -6.76 -4.81
C VAL A 197 -14.35 -6.52 -4.75
N LEU A 198 -13.67 -7.19 -3.81
CA LEU A 198 -12.22 -7.11 -3.64
C LEU A 198 -11.44 -7.73 -4.81
N THR A 199 -12.04 -8.60 -5.61
CA THR A 199 -11.40 -9.21 -6.79
C THR A 199 -11.55 -8.34 -8.03
N PHE A 200 -12.77 -7.87 -8.31
CA PHE A 200 -13.09 -7.25 -9.59
C PHE A 200 -13.05 -5.71 -9.58
N ILE A 201 -13.33 -5.09 -8.43
CA ILE A 201 -13.38 -3.62 -8.33
C ILE A 201 -12.02 -3.05 -7.89
N LEU A 202 -11.42 -3.59 -6.83
CA LEU A 202 -10.17 -3.09 -6.24
C LEU A 202 -8.93 -3.98 -6.46
N PRO A 203 -9.00 -5.07 -7.23
CA PRO A 203 -8.04 -6.19 -7.19
C PRO A 203 -7.27 -6.54 -5.89
N LEU A 204 -7.77 -6.24 -4.69
CA LEU A 204 -7.12 -6.57 -3.42
C LEU A 204 -6.96 -8.08 -3.21
N ALA A 205 -7.99 -8.85 -3.57
CA ALA A 205 -7.94 -10.32 -3.48
C ALA A 205 -6.95 -10.94 -4.48
N CYS A 206 -6.64 -10.25 -5.58
CA CYS A 206 -5.77 -10.73 -6.64
C CYS A 206 -4.30 -10.84 -6.21
N PHE A 207 -3.81 -9.96 -5.34
CA PHE A 207 -2.45 -10.06 -4.82
C PHE A 207 -2.35 -10.75 -3.45
N GLN A 208 -3.44 -10.81 -2.67
CA GLN A 208 -3.41 -11.46 -1.36
C GLN A 208 -4.05 -12.85 -1.43
N TYR A 209 -5.38 -12.93 -1.55
CA TYR A 209 -6.12 -14.17 -1.29
C TYR A 209 -5.81 -15.32 -2.25
N TYR A 210 -5.95 -15.13 -3.56
CA TYR A 210 -5.73 -16.21 -4.53
C TYR A 210 -4.28 -16.75 -4.56
N PRO A 211 -3.24 -15.90 -4.64
CA PRO A 211 -1.86 -16.40 -4.62
C PRO A 211 -1.48 -16.96 -3.25
N LEU A 212 -2.05 -16.43 -2.15
CA LEU A 212 -1.87 -17.01 -0.82
C LEU A 212 -2.32 -18.47 -0.77
N LEU A 213 -3.47 -18.83 -1.36
CA LEU A 213 -3.91 -20.23 -1.40
C LEU A 213 -2.88 -21.15 -2.07
N VAL A 214 -2.21 -20.67 -3.13
CA VAL A 214 -1.12 -21.40 -3.80
C VAL A 214 0.10 -21.52 -2.89
N VAL A 215 0.52 -20.42 -2.25
CA VAL A 215 1.64 -20.40 -1.29
C VAL A 215 1.41 -21.39 -0.14
N LEU A 216 0.16 -21.53 0.29
CA LEU A 216 -0.26 -22.46 1.35
C LEU A 216 -0.42 -23.91 0.87
N GLY A 217 -0.20 -24.19 -0.42
CA GLY A 217 -0.33 -25.55 -0.98
C GLY A 217 -1.76 -26.08 -0.99
N ARG A 218 -2.77 -25.20 -0.99
CA ARG A 218 -4.18 -25.60 -1.12
C ARG A 218 -4.42 -26.13 -2.54
N ASP A 219 -5.36 -27.06 -2.69
CA ASP A 219 -5.76 -27.58 -4.01
C ASP A 219 -6.61 -26.54 -4.74
N VAL A 220 -5.93 -25.66 -5.48
CA VAL A 220 -6.51 -24.55 -6.23
C VAL A 220 -5.96 -24.52 -7.66
N PRO A 221 -6.70 -23.92 -8.61
CA PRO A 221 -6.24 -23.84 -9.98
C PRO A 221 -4.91 -23.11 -10.11
N THR A 222 -4.03 -23.65 -10.95
CA THR A 222 -2.67 -23.14 -11.18
C THR A 222 -2.62 -21.69 -11.67
N TYR A 223 -3.72 -21.15 -12.23
CA TYR A 223 -3.77 -19.76 -12.68
C TYR A 223 -3.83 -18.75 -11.52
N PHE A 224 -4.12 -19.17 -10.28
CA PHE A 224 -4.14 -18.29 -9.10
C PHE A 224 -2.76 -17.67 -8.80
N GLN A 225 -1.66 -18.30 -9.21
CA GLN A 225 -0.32 -17.72 -9.05
C GLN A 225 -0.11 -16.46 -9.91
N TRP A 226 -0.90 -16.30 -10.98
CA TRP A 226 -0.79 -15.19 -11.93
C TRP A 226 -1.76 -14.06 -11.65
N THR A 227 -2.69 -14.23 -10.70
CA THR A 227 -3.64 -13.16 -10.34
C THR A 227 -2.98 -11.87 -9.84
N PRO A 228 -1.81 -11.86 -9.17
CA PRO A 228 -1.17 -10.59 -8.78
C PRO A 228 -0.88 -9.67 -9.97
N LEU A 229 -0.69 -10.23 -11.18
CA LEU A 229 -0.46 -9.45 -12.39
C LEU A 229 -1.64 -8.54 -12.74
N ALA A 230 -2.86 -8.90 -12.33
CA ALA A 230 -4.05 -8.08 -12.52
C ALA A 230 -3.93 -6.71 -11.80
N CYS A 231 -3.20 -6.64 -10.68
CA CYS A 231 -2.98 -5.39 -9.96
C CYS A 231 -2.19 -4.36 -10.77
N PHE A 232 -1.32 -4.79 -11.69
CA PHE A 232 -0.58 -3.88 -12.57
C PHE A 232 -1.48 -3.19 -13.60
N LEU A 233 -2.57 -3.85 -14.01
CA LEU A 233 -3.56 -3.23 -14.90
C LEU A 233 -4.27 -2.05 -14.22
N PHE A 234 -4.34 -2.05 -12.89
CA PHE A 234 -4.95 -0.96 -12.11
C PHE A 234 -4.15 0.36 -12.16
N VAL A 235 -2.91 0.32 -12.65
CA VAL A 235 -2.13 1.54 -12.95
C VAL A 235 -2.76 2.34 -14.09
N ILE A 236 -3.44 1.69 -15.03
CA ILE A 236 -4.05 2.33 -16.20
C ILE A 236 -5.10 3.37 -15.77
N PRO A 237 -6.17 3.02 -15.02
CA PRO A 237 -7.15 4.01 -14.58
C PRO A 237 -6.52 5.11 -13.71
N ALA A 238 -5.54 4.79 -12.88
CA ALA A 238 -4.83 5.78 -12.07
C ALA A 238 -4.11 6.84 -12.92
N LEU A 239 -3.36 6.40 -13.95
CA LEU A 239 -2.66 7.33 -14.84
C LEU A 239 -3.61 8.11 -15.76
N VAL A 240 -4.70 7.48 -16.21
CA VAL A 240 -5.74 8.15 -17.01
C VAL A 240 -6.38 9.26 -16.18
N MET A 241 -6.80 8.95 -14.96
CA MET A 241 -7.43 9.92 -14.06
C MET A 241 -6.49 11.06 -13.69
N TRP A 242 -5.20 10.77 -13.46
CA TRP A 242 -4.18 11.79 -13.23
C TRP A 242 -3.99 12.72 -14.43
N ARG A 243 -3.90 12.15 -15.65
CA ARG A 243 -3.76 12.97 -16.87
C ARG A 243 -5.00 13.82 -17.10
N TRP A 244 -6.18 13.24 -16.91
CA TRP A 244 -7.44 13.94 -17.06
C TRP A 244 -7.59 15.07 -16.04
N GLY A 245 -7.35 14.80 -14.75
CA GLY A 245 -7.39 15.80 -13.68
C GLY A 245 -6.42 16.95 -13.90
N ARG A 246 -5.17 16.66 -14.28
CA ARG A 246 -4.20 17.72 -14.61
C ARG A 246 -4.66 18.65 -15.73
N ASN A 247 -5.32 18.12 -16.76
CA ASN A 247 -5.79 18.93 -17.89
C ASN A 247 -6.98 19.83 -17.51
N HIS A 248 -7.70 19.50 -16.44
CA HIS A 248 -8.84 20.28 -15.92
C HIS A 248 -8.47 21.18 -14.75
N TYR A 249 -7.21 21.10 -14.29
CA TYR A 249 -6.73 21.94 -13.20
C TYR A 249 -6.81 23.42 -13.57
N ARG A 250 -7.45 24.19 -12.70
CA ARG A 250 -7.44 25.66 -12.74
C ARG A 250 -6.68 26.15 -11.53
N SER A 251 -5.74 27.06 -11.75
CA SER A 251 -4.97 27.64 -10.64
C SER A 251 -5.92 28.27 -9.63
N THR A 252 -5.59 28.11 -8.35
CA THR A 252 -6.28 28.76 -7.24
C THR A 252 -5.93 30.25 -7.14
N GLY A 253 -5.11 30.78 -8.06
CA GLY A 253 -4.76 32.20 -8.15
C GLY A 253 -5.74 32.98 -9.03
N SER A 254 -6.54 33.84 -8.37
CA SER A 254 -7.01 35.12 -8.91
C SER A 254 -5.85 36.08 -9.12
#